data_AF-A0A968MTZ4-F1
#
_entry.id   AF-A0A968MTZ4-F1
#
_cell.length_a   1.000
_cell.length_b   1.000
_cell.length_c   1.000
_cell.angle_alpha   90.00
_cell.angle_beta   90.00
_cell.angle_gamma   90.00
#
_symmetry.space_group_name_H-M   'P 1'
#
loop_
_entity.id
_entity.type
_entity.pdbx_description
1 polymer ?
#
loop_
_entity_poly.entity_id
_entity_poly.type
_entity_poly.pdbx_seq_one_letter_code
_entity_poly.pdbx_strand_id
1 'polypeptide(L)'
;MLASDVDKYGYGDCKALSNYTKALLNAVGVESIYTEIANGPGKIIYPQFASMNQTNHVILCVPLEKDTMWLECTNQISPCGYIGMGNSNRYALLITKQGGKLVKTPEFNKNVNTQRSEITITLDDNGNASFCSSINFRGTNYDQVVAYTIMSEKERRDKIMKELSLKNFDFK
;
A
#
# COMPACT_ATOMS: atom_id res chain seq x y z
N MET A 1 10.37 -9.74 -18.67
CA MET A 1 10.71 -10.89 -17.83
C MET A 1 9.49 -11.81 -17.79
N LEU A 2 9.68 -13.12 -18.00
CA LEU A 2 8.57 -14.07 -17.96
C LEU A 2 8.15 -14.35 -16.52
N ALA A 3 6.92 -14.82 -16.30
CA ALA A 3 6.45 -15.24 -14.98
C ALA A 3 7.34 -16.34 -14.37
N SER A 4 7.82 -17.27 -15.20
CA SER A 4 8.77 -18.32 -14.80
C SER A 4 10.13 -17.80 -14.36
N ASP A 5 10.58 -16.66 -14.90
CA ASP A 5 11.83 -16.04 -14.46
C ASP A 5 11.66 -15.42 -13.07
N VAL A 6 10.52 -14.76 -12.83
CA VAL A 6 10.20 -14.19 -11.52
C VAL A 6 10.09 -15.28 -10.45
N ASP A 7 9.42 -16.39 -10.76
CA ASP A 7 9.36 -17.56 -9.88
C ASP A 7 10.74 -18.11 -9.54
N LYS A 8 11.60 -18.27 -10.56
CA LYS A 8 12.94 -18.81 -10.40
C LYS A 8 13.87 -17.89 -9.61
N TYR A 9 13.82 -16.59 -9.84
CA TYR A 9 14.81 -15.64 -9.31
C TYR A 9 14.30 -14.78 -8.15
N GLY A 10 13.00 -14.70 -7.93
CA GLY A 10 12.38 -13.98 -6.82
C GLY A 10 12.39 -12.45 -6.93
N TYR A 11 12.64 -11.88 -8.12
CA TYR A 11 12.64 -10.42 -8.33
C TYR A 11 12.10 -10.00 -9.69
N GLY A 12 11.70 -8.74 -9.82
CA GLY A 12 11.21 -8.15 -11.06
C GLY A 12 10.77 -6.69 -10.88
N ASP A 13 10.52 -6.00 -11.99
CA ASP A 13 9.88 -4.67 -11.96
C ASP A 13 8.36 -4.79 -11.78
N CYS A 14 7.65 -3.65 -11.82
CA CYS A 14 6.19 -3.63 -11.65
C CYS A 14 5.42 -4.47 -12.67
N LYS A 15 5.93 -4.56 -13.90
CA LYS A 15 5.31 -5.34 -14.98
C LYS A 15 5.53 -6.82 -14.72
N ALA A 16 6.76 -7.20 -14.36
CA ALA A 16 7.14 -8.58 -14.07
C ALA A 16 6.40 -9.14 -12.84
N LEU A 17 6.41 -8.43 -11.71
CA LEU A 17 5.78 -8.88 -10.46
C LEU A 17 4.25 -8.94 -10.58
N SER A 18 3.63 -7.96 -11.25
CA SER A 18 2.18 -7.99 -11.50
C SER A 18 1.80 -9.10 -12.47
N ASN A 19 2.58 -9.33 -13.53
CA ASN A 19 2.36 -10.44 -14.45
C ASN A 19 2.53 -11.81 -13.76
N TYR A 20 3.52 -11.94 -12.89
CA TYR A 20 3.73 -13.15 -12.10
C TYR A 20 2.55 -13.42 -11.16
N THR A 21 2.13 -12.41 -10.38
CA THR A 21 0.95 -12.52 -9.50
C THR A 21 -0.31 -12.87 -10.28
N LYS A 22 -0.51 -12.27 -11.46
CA LYS A 22 -1.62 -12.58 -12.36
C LYS A 22 -1.59 -14.04 -12.83
N ALA A 23 -0.42 -14.58 -13.14
CA ALA A 23 -0.25 -15.98 -13.53
C ALA A 23 -0.59 -16.94 -12.38
N LEU A 24 -0.15 -16.62 -11.15
CA LEU A 24 -0.48 -17.39 -9.94
C LEU A 24 -2.00 -17.41 -9.69
N LEU A 25 -2.66 -16.26 -9.75
CA LEU A 25 -4.12 -16.16 -9.60
C LEU A 25 -4.85 -16.97 -10.67
N ASN A 26 -4.41 -16.86 -11.93
CA ASN A 26 -4.98 -17.62 -13.03
C ASN A 26 -4.83 -19.14 -12.84
N ALA A 27 -3.70 -19.61 -12.28
CA ALA A 27 -3.48 -21.03 -12.02
C ALA A 27 -4.48 -21.63 -11.01
N VAL A 28 -5.04 -20.79 -10.12
CA VAL A 28 -6.07 -21.19 -9.15
C VAL A 28 -7.48 -20.74 -9.55
N GLY A 29 -7.66 -20.30 -10.80
CA GLY A 29 -8.98 -19.91 -11.33
C GLY A 29 -9.49 -18.54 -10.88
N VAL A 30 -8.64 -17.70 -10.28
CA VAL A 30 -9.00 -16.33 -9.90
C VAL A 30 -8.72 -15.38 -11.06
N GLU A 31 -9.78 -14.77 -11.59
CA GLU A 31 -9.66 -13.74 -12.62
C GLU A 31 -8.99 -12.48 -12.06
N SER A 32 -8.01 -11.97 -12.79
CA SER A 32 -7.36 -10.69 -12.50
C SER A 32 -7.06 -9.95 -13.80
N ILE A 33 -7.10 -8.63 -13.78
CA ILE A 33 -6.96 -7.76 -14.93
C ILE A 33 -5.68 -6.94 -14.77
N TYR A 34 -4.78 -7.07 -15.75
CA TYR A 34 -3.58 -6.26 -15.82
C TYR A 34 -3.97 -4.79 -15.96
N THR A 35 -3.43 -3.93 -15.09
CA THR A 35 -3.90 -2.56 -14.98
C THR A 35 -2.74 -1.58 -14.90
N GLU A 36 -2.71 -0.63 -15.83
CA GLU A 36 -1.74 0.47 -15.78
C GLU A 36 -2.27 1.65 -14.97
N ILE A 37 -1.39 2.30 -14.22
CA ILE A 37 -1.73 3.42 -13.35
C ILE A 37 -0.56 4.40 -13.25
N ALA A 38 -0.84 5.66 -12.95
CA ALA A 38 0.17 6.58 -12.47
C ALA A 38 0.24 6.52 -10.95
N ASN A 39 1.32 5.97 -10.41
CA ASN A 39 1.62 5.92 -8.99
C ASN A 39 2.29 7.22 -8.51
N GLY A 40 2.03 7.60 -7.25
CA GLY A 40 2.66 8.73 -6.58
C GLY A 40 2.07 10.08 -7.03
N PRO A 41 2.90 11.09 -7.37
CA PRO A 41 2.40 12.43 -7.71
C PRO A 41 1.76 12.52 -9.10
N GLY A 42 2.01 11.53 -9.98
CA GLY A 42 1.43 11.48 -11.31
C GLY A 42 -0.06 11.08 -11.30
N LYS A 43 -0.79 11.43 -12.36
CA LYS A 43 -2.16 10.98 -12.63
C LYS A 43 -2.45 11.03 -14.14
N ILE A 44 -3.39 10.21 -14.61
CA ILE A 44 -3.93 10.35 -15.96
C ILE A 44 -4.77 11.63 -15.99
N ILE A 45 -4.38 12.61 -16.82
CA ILE A 45 -5.01 13.94 -16.90
C ILE A 45 -5.81 14.15 -18.19
N TYR A 46 -5.50 13.38 -19.24
CA TYR A 46 -6.19 13.40 -20.53
C TYR A 46 -6.84 12.04 -20.78
N PRO A 47 -7.99 11.72 -20.14
CA PRO A 47 -8.66 10.42 -20.29
C PRO A 47 -9.14 10.13 -21.71
N GLN A 48 -9.35 11.17 -22.52
CA GLN A 48 -9.73 11.09 -23.93
C GLN A 48 -8.55 10.86 -24.88
N PHE A 49 -7.31 10.83 -24.37
CA PHE A 49 -6.11 10.71 -25.19
C PHE A 49 -5.24 9.53 -24.75
N ALA A 50 -4.98 8.60 -25.67
CA ALA A 50 -4.09 7.48 -25.42
C ALA A 50 -2.63 7.96 -25.40
N SER A 51 -1.95 7.78 -24.28
CA SER A 51 -0.53 8.10 -24.16
C SER A 51 0.13 7.24 -23.09
N MET A 52 1.25 6.60 -23.48
CA MET A 52 2.07 5.78 -22.59
C MET A 52 2.75 6.60 -21.48
N ASN A 53 2.83 7.93 -21.63
CA ASN A 53 3.47 8.81 -20.64
C ASN A 53 2.52 9.22 -19.50
N GLN A 54 1.27 8.76 -19.51
CA GLN A 54 0.30 9.05 -18.44
C GLN A 54 0.26 7.98 -17.34
N THR A 55 0.99 6.88 -17.50
CA THR A 55 1.12 5.79 -16.54
C THR A 55 2.60 5.53 -16.26
N ASN A 56 2.93 5.06 -15.07
CA ASN A 56 4.31 4.74 -14.67
C ASN A 56 4.40 3.45 -13.84
N HIS A 57 3.26 2.82 -13.55
CA HIS A 57 3.15 1.69 -12.65
C HIS A 57 2.10 0.69 -13.13
N VAL A 58 2.16 -0.52 -12.60
CA VAL A 58 1.28 -1.62 -12.95
C VAL A 58 0.82 -2.32 -11.68
N ILE A 59 -0.48 -2.59 -11.62
CA ILE A 59 -1.18 -3.30 -10.54
C ILE A 59 -2.18 -4.30 -11.14
N LEU A 60 -2.87 -5.03 -10.28
CA LEU A 60 -3.98 -5.90 -10.70
C LEU A 60 -5.32 -5.42 -10.15
N CYS A 61 -6.35 -5.51 -10.97
CA CYS A 61 -7.75 -5.41 -10.58
C CYS A 61 -8.38 -6.81 -10.60
N VAL A 62 -8.93 -7.27 -9.49
CA VAL A 62 -9.57 -8.57 -9.32
C VAL A 62 -11.08 -8.33 -9.18
N PRO A 63 -11.89 -8.60 -10.21
CA PRO A 63 -13.34 -8.52 -10.10
C PRO A 63 -13.86 -9.56 -9.09
N LEU A 64 -14.71 -9.13 -8.18
CA LEU A 64 -15.45 -9.97 -7.24
C LEU A 64 -16.96 -9.82 -7.50
N GLU A 65 -17.80 -10.63 -6.86
CA GLU A 65 -19.25 -10.63 -7.11
C GLU A 65 -19.92 -9.25 -6.97
N LYS A 66 -19.46 -8.43 -6.03
CA LYS A 66 -20.08 -7.15 -5.68
C LYS A 66 -19.17 -5.93 -5.85
N ASP A 67 -17.87 -6.13 -5.94
CA ASP A 67 -16.88 -5.06 -5.96
C ASP A 67 -15.59 -5.54 -6.65
N THR A 68 -14.54 -4.75 -6.56
CA THR A 68 -13.21 -5.03 -7.09
C THR A 68 -12.20 -5.02 -5.97
N MET A 69 -11.31 -6.01 -5.95
CA MET A 69 -10.11 -5.97 -5.12
C MET A 69 -8.94 -5.47 -5.96
N TRP A 70 -8.12 -4.61 -5.37
CA TRP A 70 -6.97 -4.02 -6.04
C TRP A 70 -5.69 -4.48 -5.37
N LEU A 71 -4.77 -5.04 -6.17
CA LEU A 71 -3.54 -5.64 -5.67
C LEU A 71 -2.34 -4.83 -6.11
N GLU A 72 -1.63 -4.27 -5.13
CA GLU A 72 -0.30 -3.72 -5.34
C GLU A 72 0.73 -4.85 -5.27
N CYS A 73 1.23 -5.30 -6.42
CA CYS A 73 2.08 -6.49 -6.52
C CYS A 73 3.58 -6.24 -6.31
N THR A 74 4.00 -4.97 -6.20
CA THR A 74 5.44 -4.63 -6.05
C THR A 74 5.85 -4.36 -4.61
N ASN A 75 4.88 -4.06 -3.75
CA ASN A 75 5.13 -3.83 -2.34
C ASN A 75 4.95 -5.13 -1.55
N GLN A 76 6.06 -5.75 -1.16
CA GLN A 76 6.10 -7.04 -0.47
C GLN A 76 5.60 -7.01 0.98
N ILE A 77 5.37 -5.82 1.55
CA ILE A 77 4.88 -5.65 2.93
C ILE A 77 3.43 -5.16 2.99
N SER A 78 2.87 -4.69 1.87
CA SER A 78 1.48 -4.27 1.80
C SER A 78 0.55 -5.49 1.92
N PRO A 79 -0.51 -5.41 2.74
CA PRO A 79 -1.52 -6.46 2.80
C PRO A 79 -2.23 -6.65 1.46
N CYS A 80 -2.67 -7.88 1.19
CA CYS A 80 -3.52 -8.17 0.04
C CYS A 80 -4.79 -7.30 0.08
N GLY A 81 -5.16 -6.71 -1.06
CA GLY A 81 -6.32 -5.82 -1.19
C GLY A 81 -6.07 -4.37 -0.72
N TYR A 82 -4.89 -4.05 -0.19
CA TYR A 82 -4.52 -2.69 0.15
C TYR A 82 -3.77 -2.03 -1.02
N ILE A 83 -4.42 -1.08 -1.69
CA ILE A 83 -3.90 -0.45 -2.92
C ILE A 83 -2.80 0.60 -2.64
N GLY A 84 -2.72 1.13 -1.41
CA GLY A 84 -1.80 2.20 -1.01
C GLY A 84 -2.20 3.61 -1.46
N MET A 85 -1.74 4.63 -0.73
CA MET A 85 -2.03 6.04 -1.02
C MET A 85 -1.68 6.43 -2.46
N GLY A 86 -0.51 5.99 -2.95
CA GLY A 86 0.02 6.34 -4.25
C GLY A 86 -0.79 5.82 -5.45
N ASN A 87 -1.71 4.88 -5.24
CA ASN A 87 -2.57 4.31 -6.30
C ASN A 87 -4.06 4.62 -6.08
N SER A 88 -4.44 5.14 -4.91
CA SER A 88 -5.83 5.44 -4.57
C SER A 88 -6.36 6.71 -5.25
N ASN A 89 -7.69 6.80 -5.37
CA ASN A 89 -8.46 7.93 -5.89
C ASN A 89 -7.94 8.52 -7.22
N ARG A 90 -7.71 7.67 -8.21
CA ARG A 90 -7.22 8.09 -9.53
C ARG A 90 -7.71 7.19 -10.65
N TYR A 91 -7.56 7.65 -11.89
CA TYR A 91 -7.83 6.81 -13.05
C TYR A 91 -6.77 5.72 -13.20
N ALA A 92 -7.23 4.54 -13.59
CA ALA A 92 -6.42 3.39 -13.95
C ALA A 92 -6.96 2.78 -15.26
N LEU A 93 -6.07 2.25 -16.09
CA LEU A 93 -6.38 1.66 -17.38
C LEU A 93 -6.37 0.13 -17.28
N LEU A 94 -7.56 -0.47 -17.26
CA LEU A 94 -7.75 -1.90 -17.31
C LEU A 94 -7.46 -2.41 -18.73
N ILE A 95 -6.60 -3.42 -18.87
CA ILE A 95 -6.31 -4.09 -20.14
C ILE A 95 -7.20 -5.34 -20.25
N THR A 96 -8.35 -5.19 -20.90
CA THR A 96 -9.35 -6.26 -21.04
C THR A 96 -9.29 -6.92 -22.42
N LYS A 97 -9.94 -8.07 -22.59
CA LYS A 97 -10.03 -8.75 -23.90
C LYS A 97 -10.75 -7.91 -24.96
N GLN A 98 -11.62 -6.99 -24.54
CA GLN A 98 -12.38 -6.09 -25.41
C GLN A 98 -11.67 -4.76 -25.66
N GLY A 99 -10.48 -4.55 -25.08
CA GLY A 99 -9.70 -3.33 -25.19
C GLY A 99 -9.45 -2.64 -23.84
N GLY A 100 -8.91 -1.42 -23.89
CA GLY A 100 -8.61 -0.61 -22.72
C GLY A 100 -9.87 0.01 -22.10
N LYS A 101 -10.04 -0.09 -20.77
CA LYS A 101 -11.12 0.56 -20.03
C LYS A 101 -10.56 1.42 -18.90
N LEU A 102 -10.81 2.73 -18.95
CA LEU A 102 -10.49 3.63 -17.84
C LEU A 102 -11.53 3.48 -16.72
N VAL A 103 -11.05 3.29 -15.50
CA VAL A 103 -11.85 3.21 -14.27
C VAL A 103 -11.21 4.04 -13.18
N LYS A 104 -11.94 4.33 -12.09
CA LYS A 104 -11.36 4.96 -10.90
C LYS A 104 -11.04 3.91 -9.85
N THR A 105 -9.87 4.03 -9.23
CA THR A 105 -9.50 3.24 -8.06
C THR A 105 -10.25 3.71 -6.81
N PRO A 106 -10.37 2.88 -5.77
CA PRO A 106 -11.01 3.26 -4.52
C PRO A 106 -10.37 4.49 -3.88
N GLU A 107 -11.17 5.25 -3.15
CA GLU A 107 -10.74 6.40 -2.35
C GLU A 107 -10.83 6.07 -0.85
N PHE A 108 -9.78 6.44 -0.11
CA PHE A 108 -9.82 6.43 1.35
C PHE A 108 -10.51 7.70 1.87
N ASN A 109 -11.82 7.66 1.99
CA ASN A 109 -12.60 8.79 2.52
C ASN A 109 -12.32 9.02 4.02
N LYS A 110 -12.83 10.14 4.55
CA LYS A 110 -12.65 10.55 5.96
C LYS A 110 -13.06 9.51 7.01
N ASN A 111 -13.96 8.59 6.69
CA ASN A 111 -14.43 7.56 7.63
C ASN A 111 -13.49 6.35 7.70
N VAL A 112 -12.68 6.15 6.65
CA VAL A 112 -11.68 5.07 6.57
C VAL A 112 -10.29 5.59 6.91
N ASN A 113 -9.98 6.83 6.52
CA ASN A 113 -8.68 7.44 6.74
C ASN A 113 -8.62 8.11 8.11
N THR A 114 -8.33 7.33 9.14
CA THR A 114 -8.33 7.78 10.54
C THR A 114 -7.04 7.39 11.25
N GLN A 115 -6.63 8.22 12.21
CA GLN A 115 -5.63 7.88 13.21
C GLN A 115 -6.25 8.13 14.59
N ARG A 116 -6.26 7.11 15.44
CA ARG A 116 -6.76 7.21 16.81
C ARG A 116 -5.63 6.90 17.77
N SER A 117 -5.34 7.83 18.68
CA SER A 117 -4.32 7.68 19.71
C SER A 117 -4.99 7.67 21.08
N GLU A 118 -4.68 6.66 21.89
CA GLU A 118 -5.08 6.55 23.29
C GLU A 118 -3.81 6.53 24.13
N ILE A 119 -3.62 7.59 24.93
CA ILE A 119 -2.41 7.79 25.73
C ILE A 119 -2.83 7.90 27.19
N THR A 120 -2.29 7.00 28.01
CA THR A 120 -2.38 7.07 29.47
C THR A 120 -1.08 7.62 30.01
N ILE A 121 -1.15 8.66 30.82
CA ILE A 121 0.00 9.32 31.44
C ILE A 121 -0.17 9.23 32.95
N THR A 122 0.85 8.72 33.63
CA THR A 122 0.92 8.70 35.10
C THR A 122 2.10 9.57 35.53
N LEU A 123 1.83 10.55 36.39
CA LEU A 123 2.85 11.42 36.99
C LEU A 123 3.10 10.98 38.42
N ASP A 124 4.35 10.98 38.86
CA ASP A 124 4.72 10.81 40.26
C ASP A 124 5.00 12.14 40.96
N ASP A 125 5.10 12.11 42.29
CA ASP A 125 5.36 13.29 43.12
C ASP A 125 6.74 13.93 42.88
N ASN A 126 7.65 13.22 42.22
CA ASN A 126 8.98 13.72 41.84
C ASN A 126 8.97 14.39 40.45
N GLY A 127 7.81 14.43 39.78
CA GLY A 127 7.66 14.98 38.43
C GLY A 127 8.07 14.04 37.31
N ASN A 128 8.30 12.75 37.58
CA ASN A 128 8.51 11.75 36.53
C ASN A 128 7.18 11.37 35.89
N ALA A 129 7.21 11.04 34.59
CA ALA A 129 6.05 10.63 33.83
C ALA A 129 6.26 9.24 33.23
N SER A 130 5.27 8.36 33.38
CA SER A 130 5.18 7.10 32.64
C SER A 130 4.03 7.19 31.63
N PHE A 131 4.29 6.74 30.41
CA PHE A 131 3.34 6.83 29.29
C PHE A 131 3.05 5.43 28.74
N CYS A 132 1.78 5.12 28.51
CA CYS A 132 1.37 3.99 27.69
C CYS A 132 0.52 4.54 26.54
N SER A 133 0.92 4.23 25.31
CA SER A 133 0.26 4.73 24.10
C SER A 133 -0.15 3.58 23.19
N SER A 134 -1.39 3.62 22.73
CA SER A 134 -1.92 2.76 21.68
C SER A 134 -2.41 3.63 20.54
N ILE A 135 -1.84 3.42 19.34
CA ILE A 135 -2.20 4.21 18.16
C ILE A 135 -2.70 3.27 17.06
N ASN A 136 -3.93 3.49 16.61
CA ASN A 136 -4.56 2.76 15.50
C ASN A 136 -4.55 3.63 14.24
N PHE A 137 -3.88 3.13 13.19
CA PHE A 137 -3.79 3.80 11.89
C PHE A 137 -4.65 3.05 10.87
N ARG A 138 -5.49 3.78 10.12
CA ARG A 138 -6.35 3.24 9.06
C ARG A 138 -6.28 4.09 7.79
N GLY A 139 -6.59 3.49 6.65
CA GLY A 139 -6.51 4.16 5.34
C GLY A 139 -5.07 4.48 4.98
N THR A 140 -4.83 5.65 4.37
CA THR A 140 -3.49 6.05 3.92
C THR A 140 -2.50 6.27 5.06
N ASN A 141 -2.99 6.51 6.29
CA ASN A 141 -2.10 6.61 7.46
C ASN A 141 -1.40 5.28 7.78
N TYR A 142 -1.92 4.14 7.27
CA TYR A 142 -1.23 2.85 7.36
C TYR A 142 0.12 2.87 6.62
N ASP A 143 0.23 3.59 5.50
CA ASP A 143 1.47 3.68 4.71
C ASP A 143 2.64 4.26 5.54
N GLN A 144 2.35 5.08 6.54
CA GLN A 144 3.36 5.68 7.41
C GLN A 144 3.95 4.66 8.38
N VAL A 145 3.19 3.61 8.73
CA VAL A 145 3.54 2.70 9.81
C VAL A 145 3.83 1.27 9.38
N VAL A 146 3.47 0.87 8.16
CA VAL A 146 3.67 -0.50 7.66
C VAL A 146 5.13 -0.96 7.77
N ALA A 147 6.11 -0.07 7.57
CA ALA A 147 7.51 -0.43 7.70
C ALA A 147 7.88 -0.90 9.13
N TYR A 148 7.19 -0.44 10.16
CA TYR A 148 7.43 -0.89 11.54
C TYR A 148 7.03 -2.34 11.77
N THR A 149 6.12 -2.91 10.98
CA THR A 149 5.63 -4.29 11.19
C THR A 149 6.67 -5.34 10.85
N ILE A 150 7.68 -4.98 10.04
CA ILE A 150 8.77 -5.87 9.62
C ILE A 150 10.12 -5.56 10.27
N MET A 151 10.21 -4.49 11.05
CA MET A 151 11.45 -4.11 11.74
C MET A 151 11.68 -4.98 12.99
N SER A 152 12.95 -5.21 13.32
CA SER A 152 13.31 -5.78 14.62
C SER A 152 12.90 -4.85 15.77
N GLU A 153 12.78 -5.40 16.98
CA GLU A 153 12.43 -4.62 18.17
C GLU A 153 13.43 -3.46 18.40
N LYS A 154 14.73 -3.74 18.20
CA LYS A 154 15.79 -2.74 18.33
C LYS A 154 15.63 -1.61 17.30
N GLU A 155 15.47 -1.93 16.02
CA GLU A 155 15.29 -0.92 14.97
C GLU A 155 14.06 -0.06 15.19
N ARG A 156 12.94 -0.68 15.62
CA ARG A 156 11.72 0.06 15.97
C ARG A 156 11.98 1.03 17.12
N ARG A 157 12.59 0.56 18.21
CA ARG A 157 12.94 1.41 19.36
C ARG A 157 13.83 2.57 18.94
N ASP A 158 14.93 2.30 18.25
CA ASP A 158 15.88 3.33 17.79
C ASP A 158 15.20 4.37 16.89
N LYS A 159 14.34 3.92 15.98
CA LYS A 159 13.59 4.81 15.08
C LYS A 159 12.58 5.68 15.83
N ILE A 160 11.78 5.09 16.73
CA ILE A 160 10.81 5.84 17.53
C ILE A 160 11.53 6.84 18.46
N MET A 161 12.65 6.44 19.09
CA MET A 161 13.46 7.35 19.91
C MET A 161 13.93 8.57 19.11
N LYS A 162 14.41 8.34 17.88
CA LYS A 162 14.84 9.41 16.97
C LYS A 162 13.68 10.32 16.58
N GLU A 163 12.49 9.77 16.29
CA GLU A 163 11.31 10.53 15.90
C GLU A 163 10.72 11.35 17.06
N LEU A 164 10.67 10.78 18.26
CA LEU A 164 10.17 11.47 19.46
C LEU A 164 11.08 12.62 19.89
N SER A 165 12.40 12.53 19.63
CA SER A 165 13.38 13.56 20.00
C SER A 165 13.32 13.97 21.48
N LEU A 166 12.84 13.08 22.36
CA LEU A 166 12.71 13.32 23.79
C LEU A 166 14.05 13.06 24.49
N LYS A 167 14.47 13.99 25.34
CA LYS A 167 15.62 13.79 26.25
C LYS A 167 15.12 13.02 27.48
N ASN A 168 15.95 12.10 27.99
CA ASN A 168 15.68 11.31 29.20
C ASN A 168 14.40 10.45 29.11
N PHE A 169 14.16 9.84 27.95
CA PHE A 169 13.05 8.90 27.74
C PHE A 169 13.62 7.50 27.54
N ASP A 170 13.05 6.52 28.23
CA ASP A 170 13.41 5.11 28.08
C ASP A 170 12.14 4.26 27.88
N PHE A 171 12.23 3.31 26.95
CA PHE A 171 11.22 2.27 26.82
C PHE A 171 11.39 1.27 27.97
N LYS A 172 10.36 1.15 28.82
CA LYS A 172 10.25 0.06 29.78
C LYS A 172 9.78 -1.23 29.11
#